data_AF-A0A934QVB6-F1
#
_entry.id   AF-A0A934QVB6-F1
#
_cell.length_a   1.000
_cell.length_b   1.000
_cell.length_c   1.000
_cell.angle_alpha   90.00
_cell.angle_beta   90.00
_cell.angle_gamma   90.00
#
_symmetry.space_group_name_H-M   'P 1'
#
loop_
_entity.id
_entity.type
_entity.pdbx_description
1 polymer ?
#
loop_
_entity_poly.entity_id
_entity_poly.type
_entity_poly.pdbx_seq_one_letter_code
_entity_poly.pdbx_strand_id
1 'polypeptide(L)'
;MSLRIGAIIGRYLDAHRLMGAAMGDPEIDAMSSVATALADLEDEARHRILRWAADRYGIAMSPSMRGADSSVSNGSNLGGASDVTEEEIAEEAPAYQHFAELFAAASPKSNEDKALVAAYWAQVHEGQDSWASRRLNSELKNLGHSIANITDALSSNMRKKPQRVIQLKKSGNSRQSTKTYKVTHEGLVYVQGMLRGESDV
;
A
#
# COMPACT_ATOMS: atom_id res chain seq x y z
N MET A 1 -50.38 30.09 50.87
CA MET A 1 -50.32 28.81 50.13
C MET A 1 -49.13 28.89 49.19
N SER A 2 -48.20 27.94 49.32
CA SER A 2 -47.17 27.47 48.38
C SER A 2 -46.68 28.41 47.26
N LEU A 3 -45.43 28.88 47.33
CA LEU A 3 -44.19 28.25 46.78
C LEU A 3 -44.12 28.42 45.24
N ARG A 4 -43.18 29.13 44.61
CA ARG A 4 -41.69 29.02 44.54
C ARG A 4 -41.40 28.94 43.01
N ILE A 5 -40.57 29.73 42.34
CA ILE A 5 -39.09 29.81 42.29
C ILE A 5 -38.84 30.86 41.18
N GLY A 6 -38.14 31.97 41.40
CA GLY A 6 -36.68 32.11 41.24
C GLY A 6 -36.42 33.15 40.13
N ALA A 7 -36.07 34.41 40.44
CA ALA A 7 -34.72 34.86 40.81
C ALA A 7 -33.71 34.65 39.65
N ILE A 8 -32.87 35.60 39.20
CA ILE A 8 -32.58 37.00 39.53
C ILE A 8 -31.37 37.36 38.64
N ILE A 9 -31.31 38.60 38.11
CA ILE A 9 -30.10 39.41 37.83
C ILE A 9 -29.14 38.89 36.72
N GLY A 10 -28.58 39.68 35.81
CA GLY A 10 -28.48 41.13 35.66
C GLY A 10 -27.15 41.48 34.97
N ARG A 11 -27.25 42.43 34.02
CA ARG A 11 -26.21 43.30 33.41
C ARG A 11 -24.78 43.25 33.94
N TYR A 12 -23.79 43.26 33.03
CA TYR A 12 -22.56 44.09 33.05
C TYR A 12 -21.90 43.98 31.65
N LEU A 13 -22.01 44.98 30.77
CA LEU A 13 -21.14 46.15 30.53
C LEU A 13 -19.72 45.86 29.99
N ASP A 14 -19.43 46.61 28.93
CA ASP A 14 -18.23 46.82 28.11
C ASP A 14 -16.81 46.66 28.69
N ALA A 15 -15.92 46.40 27.73
CA ALA A 15 -14.51 46.77 27.65
C ALA A 15 -13.46 45.85 28.31
N HIS A 16 -12.97 44.87 27.55
CA HIS A 16 -11.56 44.44 27.62
C HIS A 16 -11.00 44.16 26.21
N ARG A 17 -10.21 45.12 25.73
CA ARG A 17 -9.24 44.99 24.64
C ARG A 17 -8.13 44.01 25.09
N LEU A 18 -7.66 43.15 24.18
CA LEU A 18 -6.51 42.22 24.29
C LEU A 18 -6.76 40.86 24.98
N MET A 19 -7.25 39.88 24.22
CA MET A 19 -6.90 38.46 24.40
C MET A 19 -7.21 37.71 23.08
N GLY A 20 -6.17 37.44 22.29
CA GLY A 20 -6.24 36.43 21.24
C GLY A 20 -6.36 35.03 21.84
N ALA A 21 -6.80 34.08 21.01
CA ALA A 21 -7.03 32.65 21.28
C ALA A 21 -8.48 32.26 21.67
N ALA A 22 -9.35 32.12 20.66
CA ALA A 22 -10.48 31.18 20.67
C ALA A 22 -11.15 31.08 19.27
N MET A 23 -10.36 30.98 18.19
CA MET A 23 -10.88 30.31 17.00
C MET A 23 -10.50 28.86 17.18
N GLY A 24 -11.51 27.98 17.25
CA GLY A 24 -11.28 26.55 17.19
C GLY A 24 -10.38 26.21 16.00
N ASP A 25 -9.70 25.09 16.10
CA ASP A 25 -8.95 24.58 14.96
C ASP A 25 -9.92 24.48 13.76
N PRO A 26 -9.69 25.21 12.66
CA PRO A 26 -10.61 25.21 11.53
C PRO A 26 -10.81 23.80 10.95
N GLU A 27 -9.85 22.90 11.16
CA GLU A 27 -9.96 21.48 10.82
C GLU A 27 -11.01 20.79 11.70
N ILE A 28 -10.98 21.04 13.02
CA ILE A 28 -11.94 20.46 13.97
C ILE A 28 -13.36 20.98 13.72
N ASP A 29 -13.51 22.26 13.39
CA ASP A 29 -14.80 22.85 13.02
C ASP A 29 -15.35 22.25 11.72
N ALA A 30 -14.47 22.00 10.73
CA ALA A 30 -14.83 21.33 9.49
C ALA A 30 -15.24 19.86 9.72
N MET A 31 -14.48 19.11 10.54
CA MET A 31 -14.80 17.73 10.91
C MET A 31 -16.15 17.62 11.63
N SER A 32 -16.44 18.54 12.56
CA SER A 32 -17.72 18.61 13.27
C SER A 32 -18.90 18.88 12.34
N SER A 33 -18.70 19.76 11.35
CA SER A 33 -19.70 20.08 10.33
C SER A 33 -19.99 18.88 9.42
N VAL A 34 -18.96 18.16 8.98
CA VAL A 34 -19.10 16.93 8.17
C VAL A 34 -19.79 15.82 8.97
N ALA A 35 -19.42 15.63 10.24
CA ALA A 35 -20.04 14.62 11.10
C ALA A 35 -21.54 14.89 11.31
N THR A 36 -21.92 16.15 11.53
CA THR A 36 -23.32 16.57 11.68
C THR A 36 -24.11 16.35 10.38
N ALA A 37 -23.53 16.71 9.23
CA ALA A 37 -24.19 16.55 7.93
C ALA A 37 -24.44 15.09 7.53
N LEU A 38 -23.61 14.16 8.02
CA LEU A 38 -23.74 12.73 7.73
C LEU A 38 -24.55 11.95 8.78
N ALA A 39 -24.92 12.58 9.91
CA ALA A 39 -25.52 11.88 11.05
C ALA A 39 -26.87 11.21 10.74
N ASP A 40 -27.72 11.87 9.96
CA ASP A 40 -29.08 11.39 9.64
C ASP A 40 -29.15 10.53 8.38
N LEU A 41 -27.99 10.16 7.81
CA LEU A 41 -27.91 9.38 6.57
C LEU A 41 -27.64 7.90 6.84
N GLU A 42 -28.30 7.04 6.06
CA GLU A 42 -28.01 5.61 6.03
C GLU A 42 -26.57 5.34 5.58
N ASP A 43 -26.01 4.20 6.01
CA ASP A 43 -24.60 3.86 5.76
C ASP A 43 -24.26 3.88 4.25
N GLU A 44 -25.14 3.38 3.39
CA GLU A 44 -24.94 3.38 1.94
C GLU A 44 -24.93 4.80 1.36
N ALA A 45 -25.82 5.67 1.84
CA ALA A 45 -25.88 7.06 1.43
C ALA A 45 -24.61 7.83 1.86
N ARG A 46 -24.09 7.56 3.06
CA ARG A 46 -22.82 8.13 3.55
C ARG A 46 -21.64 7.75 2.67
N HIS A 47 -21.50 6.46 2.33
CA HIS A 47 -20.40 6.00 1.47
C HIS A 47 -20.43 6.64 0.08
N ARG A 48 -21.61 6.72 -0.54
CA ARG A 48 -21.77 7.34 -1.86
C ARG A 48 -21.39 8.83 -1.85
N ILE A 49 -21.79 9.56 -0.81
CA ILE A 49 -21.48 10.99 -0.68
C ILE A 49 -19.99 11.22 -0.42
N LEU A 50 -19.38 10.41 0.45
CA LEU A 50 -17.94 10.49 0.71
C LEU A 50 -17.14 10.18 -0.56
N ARG A 51 -17.56 9.18 -1.36
CA ARG A 51 -16.95 8.86 -2.65
C ARG A 51 -17.05 10.02 -3.64
N TRP A 52 -18.25 10.59 -3.78
CA TRP A 52 -18.44 11.77 -4.62
C TRP A 52 -17.58 12.96 -4.17
N ALA A 53 -17.47 13.21 -2.87
CA ALA A 53 -16.65 14.28 -2.32
C ALA A 53 -15.16 14.05 -2.63
N ALA A 54 -14.69 12.81 -2.46
CA ALA A 54 -13.32 12.42 -2.77
C ALA A 54 -12.99 12.67 -4.25
N ASP A 55 -13.85 12.22 -5.17
CA ASP A 55 -13.70 12.45 -6.61
C ASP A 55 -13.71 13.95 -6.95
N ARG A 56 -14.58 14.72 -6.29
CA ARG A 56 -14.75 16.16 -6.56
C ARG A 56 -13.55 17.00 -6.13
N TYR A 57 -12.88 16.61 -5.06
CA TYR A 57 -11.73 17.31 -4.46
C TYR A 57 -10.39 16.64 -4.75
N GLY A 58 -10.37 15.57 -5.56
CA GLY A 58 -9.14 14.85 -5.92
C GLY A 58 -8.48 14.14 -4.74
N ILE A 59 -9.27 13.74 -3.74
CA ILE A 59 -8.79 13.03 -2.55
C ILE A 59 -8.83 11.54 -2.87
N ALA A 60 -7.67 10.89 -2.92
CA ALA A 60 -7.62 9.43 -3.06
C ALA A 60 -8.12 8.78 -1.77
N MET A 61 -9.32 8.20 -1.80
CA MET A 61 -9.81 7.36 -0.71
C MET A 61 -9.43 5.91 -0.98
N SER A 62 -8.44 5.39 -0.27
CA SER A 62 -8.21 3.94 -0.24
C SER A 62 -9.46 3.26 0.31
N PRO A 63 -10.04 2.28 -0.40
CA PRO A 63 -11.19 1.55 0.12
C PRO A 63 -10.75 0.77 1.36
N SER A 64 -11.23 1.23 2.53
CA SER A 64 -11.03 0.50 3.78
C SER A 64 -11.85 -0.79 3.70
N MET A 65 -11.17 -1.94 3.64
CA MET A 65 -11.79 -3.26 3.51
C MET A 65 -12.72 -3.53 4.71
N ARG A 66 -14.02 -3.37 4.51
CA ARG A 66 -15.07 -4.00 5.31
C ARG A 66 -15.99 -4.78 4.39
N GLY A 67 -16.09 -6.08 4.67
CA GLY A 67 -17.20 -6.91 4.24
C GLY A 67 -17.07 -7.48 2.84
N ALA A 68 -16.45 -8.65 2.74
CA ALA A 68 -16.68 -9.56 1.64
C ALA A 68 -18.16 -9.98 1.65
N ASP A 69 -18.93 -9.53 0.66
CA ASP A 69 -19.95 -10.37 0.05
C ASP A 69 -20.25 -9.91 -1.39
N SER A 70 -20.28 -10.91 -2.27
CA SER A 70 -20.90 -10.94 -3.59
C SER A 70 -20.32 -10.05 -4.70
N SER A 71 -19.59 -10.68 -5.63
CA SER A 71 -19.77 -10.31 -7.04
C SER A 71 -19.61 -11.51 -7.97
N VAL A 72 -20.76 -11.90 -8.51
CA VAL A 72 -20.93 -12.66 -9.74
C VAL A 72 -20.55 -11.75 -10.92
N SER A 73 -19.56 -12.21 -11.67
CA SER A 73 -19.42 -12.17 -13.13
C SER A 73 -19.58 -10.84 -13.92
N ASN A 74 -18.52 -10.61 -14.71
CA ASN A 74 -18.51 -10.40 -16.17
C ASN A 74 -18.40 -8.97 -16.69
N GLY A 75 -17.39 -8.75 -17.54
CA GLY A 75 -17.48 -7.78 -18.63
C GLY A 75 -16.22 -6.97 -18.92
N SER A 76 -15.25 -7.62 -19.57
CA SER A 76 -14.43 -7.13 -20.70
C SER A 76 -14.30 -5.62 -20.99
N ASN A 77 -13.06 -5.14 -21.07
CA ASN A 77 -12.56 -4.29 -22.16
C ASN A 77 -11.02 -4.23 -22.07
N LEU A 78 -10.28 -5.03 -22.86
CA LEU A 78 -9.68 -4.66 -24.16
C LEU A 78 -8.80 -3.40 -24.13
N GLY A 79 -7.49 -3.64 -24.25
CA GLY A 79 -6.65 -2.88 -25.17
C GLY A 79 -6.18 -1.51 -24.69
N GLY A 80 -5.25 -1.50 -23.74
CA GLY A 80 -4.31 -0.41 -23.57
C GLY A 80 -2.95 -1.02 -23.36
N ALA A 81 -1.97 -0.67 -24.19
CA ALA A 81 -0.57 -0.81 -23.83
C ALA A 81 -0.38 0.07 -22.58
N SER A 82 -0.65 -0.51 -21.41
CA SER A 82 -0.69 0.22 -20.16
C SER A 82 0.75 0.53 -19.79
N ASP A 83 1.06 1.81 -19.79
CA ASP A 83 2.19 2.38 -19.07
C ASP A 83 1.91 2.13 -17.59
N VAL A 84 2.17 0.88 -17.17
CA VAL A 84 1.98 0.45 -15.79
C VAL A 84 2.99 1.24 -14.97
N THR A 85 2.54 2.20 -14.18
CA THR A 85 3.45 2.94 -13.29
C THR A 85 3.85 2.05 -12.10
N GLU A 86 5.02 2.28 -11.50
CA GLU A 86 5.46 1.52 -10.32
C GLU A 86 4.43 1.59 -9.16
N GLU A 87 3.60 2.64 -9.15
CA GLU A 87 2.51 2.88 -8.20
C GLU A 87 1.30 1.97 -8.46
N GLU A 88 0.90 1.78 -9.72
CA GLU A 88 -0.22 0.91 -10.13
C GLU A 88 0.11 -0.58 -9.88
N ILE A 89 1.40 -0.95 -9.97
CA ILE A 89 1.90 -2.30 -9.64
C ILE A 89 1.70 -2.65 -8.17
N ALA A 90 1.84 -1.66 -7.29
CA ALA A 90 1.66 -1.84 -5.86
C ALA A 90 0.17 -1.91 -5.48
N GLU A 91 -0.71 -1.22 -6.20
CA GLU A 91 -2.16 -1.22 -5.96
C GLU A 91 -2.87 -2.51 -6.44
N GLU A 92 -2.36 -3.18 -7.47
CA GLU A 92 -2.98 -4.38 -8.05
C GLU A 92 -2.46 -5.72 -7.48
N ALA A 93 -1.48 -5.68 -6.58
CA ALA A 93 -1.02 -6.88 -5.89
C ALA A 93 -2.06 -7.31 -4.84
N PRO A 94 -2.55 -8.57 -4.86
CA PRO A 94 -3.35 -9.09 -3.76
C PRO A 94 -2.61 -8.83 -2.44
N ALA A 95 -3.31 -8.32 -1.43
CA ALA A 95 -2.71 -7.99 -0.14
C ALA A 95 -2.33 -9.28 0.62
N TYR A 96 -1.22 -9.90 0.20
CA TYR A 96 -0.65 -11.05 0.87
C TYR A 96 -0.12 -10.63 2.23
N GLN A 97 -0.59 -11.29 3.29
CA GLN A 97 -0.17 -10.97 4.66
C GLN A 97 1.21 -11.57 4.96
N HIS A 98 1.54 -12.67 4.29
CA HIS A 98 2.76 -13.43 4.51
C HIS A 98 3.47 -13.76 3.19
N PHE A 99 4.81 -13.77 3.23
CA PHE A 99 5.63 -14.19 2.10
C PHE A 99 5.25 -15.58 1.57
N ALA A 100 4.83 -16.50 2.46
CA ALA A 100 4.38 -17.84 2.09
C ALA A 100 3.20 -17.84 1.10
N GLU A 101 2.25 -16.92 1.27
CA GLU A 101 1.05 -16.81 0.43
C GLU A 101 1.44 -16.31 -0.96
N LEU A 102 2.23 -15.25 -1.02
CA LEU A 102 2.76 -14.71 -2.27
C LEU A 102 3.59 -15.75 -3.00
N PHE A 103 4.47 -16.46 -2.29
CA PHE A 103 5.31 -17.48 -2.87
C PHE A 103 4.51 -18.67 -3.41
N ALA A 104 3.46 -19.09 -2.70
CA ALA A 104 2.55 -20.14 -3.17
C ALA A 104 1.76 -19.70 -4.40
N ALA A 105 1.25 -18.46 -4.42
CA ALA A 105 0.51 -17.87 -5.53
C ALA A 105 1.37 -17.73 -6.79
N ALA A 106 2.62 -17.25 -6.65
CA ALA A 106 3.55 -17.10 -7.77
C ALA A 106 4.10 -18.44 -8.28
N SER A 107 4.07 -19.50 -7.47
CA SER A 107 4.55 -20.86 -7.79
C SER A 107 5.90 -20.89 -8.55
N PRO A 108 6.97 -20.25 -8.04
CA PRO A 108 8.23 -20.12 -8.77
C PRO A 108 8.95 -21.47 -8.92
N LYS A 109 9.23 -21.85 -10.17
CA LYS A 109 9.81 -23.16 -10.51
C LYS A 109 11.34 -23.17 -10.38
N SER A 110 12.00 -22.12 -10.85
CA SER A 110 13.48 -22.04 -10.85
C SER A 110 14.02 -21.29 -9.64
N ASN A 111 15.30 -21.48 -9.33
CA ASN A 111 15.97 -20.70 -8.28
C ASN A 111 16.02 -19.19 -8.63
N GLU A 112 16.05 -18.86 -9.92
CA GLU A 112 16.03 -17.48 -10.42
C GLU A 112 14.69 -16.83 -10.10
N ASP A 113 13.58 -17.53 -10.39
CA ASP A 113 12.23 -17.05 -10.10
C ASP A 113 12.00 -16.95 -8.59
N LYS A 114 12.45 -17.94 -7.81
CA LYS A 114 12.35 -17.92 -6.34
C LYS A 114 13.04 -16.70 -5.74
N ALA A 115 14.25 -16.38 -6.22
CA ALA A 115 14.99 -15.21 -5.79
C ALA A 115 14.28 -13.91 -6.20
N LEU A 116 13.65 -13.88 -7.39
CA LEU A 116 12.92 -12.72 -7.89
C LEU A 116 11.61 -12.48 -7.12
N VAL A 117 10.87 -13.54 -6.78
CA VAL A 117 9.66 -13.47 -5.96
C VAL A 117 9.98 -12.99 -4.54
N ALA A 118 11.06 -13.49 -3.94
CA ALA A 118 11.54 -12.98 -2.65
C ALA A 118 11.94 -11.50 -2.73
N ALA A 119 12.57 -11.09 -3.84
CA ALA A 119 12.95 -9.70 -4.08
C ALA A 119 11.73 -8.78 -4.25
N TYR A 120 10.70 -9.24 -4.96
CA TYR A 120 9.43 -8.54 -5.12
C TYR A 120 8.76 -8.31 -3.76
N TRP A 121 8.69 -9.35 -2.91
CA TRP A 121 8.15 -9.23 -1.56
C TRP A 121 8.88 -8.15 -0.75
N ALA A 122 10.22 -8.18 -0.74
CA ALA A 122 11.01 -7.20 0.00
C ALA A 122 10.78 -5.76 -0.50
N GLN A 123 10.58 -5.55 -1.80
CA GLN A 123 10.42 -4.21 -2.36
C GLN A 123 8.98 -3.70 -2.25
N VAL A 124 7.98 -4.51 -2.61
CA VAL A 124 6.58 -4.10 -2.69
C VAL A 124 5.87 -4.20 -1.35
N HIS A 125 6.03 -5.31 -0.62
CA HIS A 125 5.32 -5.51 0.64
C HIS A 125 6.07 -4.95 1.85
N GLU A 126 7.39 -5.01 1.87
CA GLU A 126 8.18 -4.46 2.99
C GLU A 126 8.63 -3.00 2.75
N GLY A 127 8.34 -2.43 1.57
CA GLY A 127 8.70 -1.06 1.20
C GLY A 127 10.20 -0.80 1.14
N GLN A 128 11.03 -1.82 0.89
CA GLN A 128 12.49 -1.68 0.82
C GLN A 128 12.93 -1.38 -0.61
N ASP A 129 13.27 -0.13 -0.90
CA ASP A 129 13.78 0.30 -2.22
C ASP A 129 15.02 -0.49 -2.69
N SER A 130 15.81 -0.99 -1.73
CA SER A 130 16.96 -1.84 -2.02
C SER A 130 17.23 -2.83 -0.90
N TRP A 131 17.80 -3.98 -1.26
CA TRP A 131 18.01 -5.08 -0.32
C TRP A 131 19.32 -5.82 -0.57
N ALA A 132 19.80 -6.52 0.46
CA ALA A 132 20.99 -7.38 0.39
C ALA A 132 20.58 -8.84 0.13
N SER A 133 21.38 -9.58 -0.63
CA SER A 133 21.08 -10.98 -0.99
C SER A 133 20.90 -11.91 0.22
N ARG A 134 21.56 -11.61 1.34
CA ARG A 134 21.40 -12.38 2.59
C ARG A 134 19.98 -12.33 3.13
N ARG A 135 19.30 -11.18 3.04
CA ARG A 135 17.92 -11.00 3.52
C ARG A 135 16.98 -11.95 2.78
N LEU A 136 17.02 -11.92 1.45
CA LEU A 136 16.17 -12.78 0.62
C LEU A 136 16.37 -14.27 0.91
N ASN A 137 17.62 -14.70 1.11
CA ASN A 137 17.89 -16.11 1.43
C ASN A 137 17.37 -16.50 2.83
N SER A 138 17.28 -15.57 3.77
CA SER A 138 16.65 -15.84 5.07
C SER A 138 15.16 -16.08 4.92
N GLU A 139 14.45 -15.25 4.15
CA GLU A 139 13.02 -15.46 3.88
C GLU A 139 12.75 -16.80 3.19
N LEU A 140 13.56 -17.11 2.16
CA LEU A 140 13.47 -18.39 1.46
C LEU A 140 13.80 -19.59 2.35
N LYS A 141 14.71 -19.44 3.32
CA LYS A 141 15.02 -20.48 4.31
C LYS A 141 13.85 -20.75 5.24
N ASN A 142 13.14 -19.70 5.67
CA ASN A 142 11.98 -19.84 6.54
C ASN A 142 10.87 -20.66 5.88
N LEU A 143 10.76 -20.60 4.55
CA LEU A 143 9.83 -21.41 3.76
C LEU A 143 10.38 -22.80 3.33
N GLY A 144 11.61 -23.15 3.70
CA GLY A 144 12.24 -24.40 3.26
C GLY A 144 12.74 -24.40 1.80
N HIS A 145 12.74 -23.25 1.13
CA HIS A 145 13.16 -23.07 -0.27
C HIS A 145 14.50 -22.34 -0.38
N SER A 146 15.43 -22.60 0.54
CA SER A 146 16.73 -21.95 0.58
C SER A 146 17.52 -22.14 -0.72
N ILE A 147 18.22 -21.09 -1.17
CA ILE A 147 19.04 -21.14 -2.37
C ILE A 147 20.51 -21.17 -1.93
N ALA A 148 21.23 -22.24 -2.29
CA ALA A 148 22.64 -22.42 -1.94
C ALA A 148 23.51 -21.27 -2.48
N ASN A 149 23.26 -20.84 -3.71
CA ASN A 149 23.94 -19.71 -4.33
C ASN A 149 22.95 -18.65 -4.83
N ILE A 150 22.39 -17.87 -3.90
CA ILE A 150 21.45 -16.80 -4.24
C ILE A 150 22.07 -15.72 -5.13
N THR A 151 23.39 -15.51 -5.04
CA THR A 151 24.07 -14.50 -5.88
C THR A 151 24.06 -14.90 -7.35
N ASP A 152 24.16 -16.19 -7.66
CA ASP A 152 24.08 -16.66 -9.04
C ASP A 152 22.65 -16.56 -9.59
N ALA A 153 21.63 -16.88 -8.79
CA ALA A 153 20.22 -16.68 -9.16
C ALA A 153 19.92 -15.20 -9.47
N LEU A 154 20.43 -14.27 -8.65
CA LEU A 154 20.32 -12.83 -8.89
C LEU A 154 21.11 -12.39 -10.12
N SER A 155 22.32 -12.92 -10.30
CA SER A 155 23.13 -12.64 -11.49
C SER A 155 22.45 -13.12 -12.76
N SER A 156 21.70 -14.23 -12.71
CA SER A 156 20.91 -14.69 -13.84
C SER A 156 19.77 -13.74 -14.19
N ASN A 157 19.01 -13.25 -13.19
CA ASN A 157 17.99 -12.22 -13.38
C ASN A 157 18.54 -10.89 -13.95
N MET A 158 19.78 -10.54 -13.59
CA MET A 158 20.50 -9.39 -14.18
C MET A 158 20.92 -9.63 -15.65
N ARG A 159 21.10 -10.89 -16.06
CA ARG A 159 21.50 -11.27 -17.43
C ARG A 159 20.30 -11.43 -18.37
N LYS A 160 19.08 -11.59 -17.85
CA LYS A 160 17.85 -11.66 -18.67
C LYS A 160 17.67 -10.35 -19.45
N LYS A 161 16.98 -10.45 -20.59
CA LYS A 161 16.56 -9.32 -21.42
C LYS A 161 15.04 -9.39 -21.58
N PRO A 162 14.28 -8.44 -21.02
CA PRO A 162 14.73 -7.29 -20.22
C PRO A 162 15.32 -7.67 -18.85
N GLN A 163 16.15 -6.78 -18.29
CA GLN A 163 16.80 -7.01 -16.99
C GLN A 163 15.76 -6.94 -15.87
N ARG A 164 15.69 -7.97 -15.02
CA ARG A 164 14.69 -8.06 -13.93
C ARG A 164 15.20 -7.56 -12.58
N VAL A 165 16.52 -7.52 -12.41
CA VAL A 165 17.19 -7.05 -11.18
C VAL A 165 18.40 -6.23 -11.57
N ILE A 166 18.73 -5.23 -10.77
CA ILE A 166 19.96 -4.43 -10.89
C ILE A 166 20.74 -4.44 -9.57
N GLN A 167 22.08 -4.42 -9.66
CA GLN A 167 22.95 -4.25 -8.49
C GLN A 167 23.26 -2.76 -8.33
N LEU A 168 22.89 -2.16 -7.20
CA LEU A 168 23.07 -0.72 -6.96
C LEU A 168 24.48 -0.40 -6.45
N LYS A 169 24.93 -1.13 -5.43
CA LYS A 169 26.22 -0.89 -4.78
C LYS A 169 26.88 -2.19 -4.39
N LYS A 170 28.21 -2.17 -4.41
CA LYS A 170 29.06 -3.16 -3.73
C LYS A 170 29.91 -2.40 -2.73
N SER A 171 29.84 -2.78 -1.46
CA SER A 171 30.67 -2.21 -0.39
C SER A 171 31.51 -3.31 0.28
N GLY A 172 32.68 -2.95 0.80
CA GLY A 172 33.56 -3.87 1.53
C GLY A 172 34.68 -4.51 0.68
N ASN A 173 35.62 -5.16 1.36
CA ASN A 173 36.73 -5.87 0.72
C ASN A 173 36.24 -7.19 0.10
N SER A 174 36.89 -7.69 -0.95
CA SER A 174 36.37 -8.74 -1.84
C SER A 174 35.85 -10.02 -1.15
N ARG A 175 36.33 -10.35 0.07
CA ARG A 175 35.88 -11.51 0.86
C ARG A 175 34.62 -11.26 1.71
N GLN A 176 34.33 -10.01 2.05
CA GLN A 176 33.18 -9.59 2.88
C GLN A 176 32.35 -8.52 2.17
N SER A 177 32.35 -8.52 0.83
CA SER A 177 31.65 -7.48 0.11
C SER A 177 30.14 -7.69 0.18
N THR A 178 29.42 -6.71 0.71
CA THR A 178 27.96 -6.68 0.69
C THR A 178 27.51 -6.04 -0.61
N LYS A 179 26.60 -6.71 -1.31
CA LYS A 179 25.97 -6.19 -2.53
C LYS A 179 24.52 -5.83 -2.23
N THR A 180 24.11 -4.65 -2.64
CA THR A 180 22.71 -4.21 -2.62
C THR A 180 22.13 -4.25 -4.01
N TYR A 181 20.87 -4.65 -4.10
CA TYR A 181 20.14 -4.84 -5.33
C TYR A 181 18.78 -4.14 -5.26
N LYS A 182 18.18 -3.91 -6.42
CA LYS A 182 16.81 -3.41 -6.59
C LYS A 182 16.15 -4.22 -7.71
N VAL A 183 14.87 -4.51 -7.57
CA VAL A 183 14.04 -5.10 -8.63
C VAL A 183 13.68 -3.98 -9.61
N THR A 184 13.89 -4.23 -10.90
CA THR A 184 13.51 -3.29 -11.95
C THR A 184 12.02 -3.36 -12.20
N HIS A 185 11.47 -2.37 -12.89
CA HIS A 185 10.08 -2.39 -13.36
C HIS A 185 9.72 -3.72 -14.07
N GLU A 186 10.56 -4.16 -15.00
CA GLU A 186 10.40 -5.42 -15.75
C GLU A 186 10.41 -6.67 -14.86
N GLY A 187 11.17 -6.64 -13.76
CA GLY A 187 11.16 -7.69 -12.76
C GLY A 187 9.86 -7.73 -11.95
N LEU A 188 9.29 -6.56 -11.65
CA LEU A 188 8.00 -6.44 -10.95
C LEU A 188 6.87 -6.98 -11.84
N VAL A 189 6.80 -6.52 -13.09
CA VAL A 189 5.82 -6.98 -14.09
C VAL A 189 5.89 -8.50 -14.27
N TYR A 190 7.09 -9.06 -14.34
CA TYR A 190 7.24 -10.52 -14.47
C TYR A 190 6.68 -11.29 -13.26
N VAL A 191 6.88 -10.80 -12.03
CA VAL A 191 6.31 -11.45 -10.83
C VAL A 191 4.80 -11.28 -10.78
N GLN A 192 4.27 -10.13 -11.18
CA GLN A 192 2.83 -9.96 -11.30
C GLN A 192 2.22 -10.91 -12.34
N GLY A 193 2.89 -11.13 -13.48
CA GLY A 193 2.47 -12.14 -14.45
C GLY A 193 2.42 -13.55 -13.83
N MET A 194 3.38 -13.92 -12.99
CA MET A 194 3.33 -15.18 -12.24
C MET A 194 2.13 -15.23 -11.29
N LEU A 195 1.83 -14.14 -10.59
CA LEU A 195 0.69 -14.06 -9.65
C LEU A 195 -0.68 -14.11 -10.34
N ARG A 196 -0.78 -13.59 -11.57
CA ARG A 196 -1.99 -13.66 -12.40
C ARG A 196 -2.19 -15.04 -13.05
N GLY A 197 -1.22 -15.95 -12.93
CA GLY A 197 -1.21 -17.22 -13.66
C GLY A 197 -0.90 -17.06 -15.14
N GLU A 198 -0.51 -15.87 -15.58
CA GLU A 198 -0.17 -15.49 -16.95
C GLU A 198 1.33 -15.75 -17.23
N SER A 199 1.85 -16.83 -16.63
CA SER A 199 3.22 -17.27 -16.93
C SER A 199 3.22 -17.91 -18.31
N ASP A 200 3.52 -17.06 -19.29
CA ASP A 200 3.49 -17.34 -20.73
C ASP A 200 4.33 -18.58 -21.13
N VAL A 201 3.90 -19.15 -22.24
CA VAL A 201 4.37 -20.36 -22.94
C VAL A 201 5.80 -20.21 -23.46
#